data_AF-A0A539DEP9-F1
#
_entry.id   AF-A0A539DEP9-F1
#
_cell.length_a   1.000
_cell.length_b   1.000
_cell.length_c   1.000
_cell.angle_alpha   90.00
_cell.angle_beta   90.00
_cell.angle_gamma   90.00
#
_symmetry.space_group_name_H-M   'P 1'
#
loop_
_entity.id
_entity.type
_entity.pdbx_description
1 polymer ?
#
loop_
_entity_poly.entity_id
_entity_poly.type
_entity_poly.pdbx_seq_one_letter_code
_entity_poly.pdbx_strand_id
1 'polypeptide(L)' 'MTDHPTPDETASPAFNADVPNAAPDRPLTDAARRALLEAAERRAAEGETELPTEHGGPRGPEPTRYGDWEKKGLAVDF' A
#
# COMPACT_ATOMS: atom_id res chain seq x y z
N MET A 1 31.65 -15.19 5.61
CA MET A 1 30.73 -14.74 4.55
C MET A 1 29.94 -15.95 4.11
N THR A 2 28.80 -16.20 4.71
CA THR A 2 27.85 -17.22 4.25
C THR A 2 26.72 -16.46 3.57
N ASP A 3 26.80 -16.37 2.25
CA ASP A 3 25.70 -15.93 1.41
C ASP A 3 24.59 -16.97 1.49
N HIS A 4 23.45 -16.57 2.05
CA HIS A 4 22.23 -17.35 2.02
C HIS A 4 21.56 -17.07 0.67
N PRO A 5 21.43 -18.04 -0.25
CA PRO A 5 20.67 -17.80 -1.48
C PRO A 5 19.20 -17.65 -1.11
N THR A 6 18.66 -16.44 -1.26
CA THR A 6 17.20 -16.21 -1.24
C THR A 6 16.61 -17.00 -2.40
N PRO A 7 15.66 -17.92 -2.17
CA PRO A 7 14.98 -18.58 -3.27
C PRO A 7 14.22 -17.52 -4.06
N ASP A 8 14.44 -17.52 -5.38
CA ASP A 8 13.72 -16.66 -6.32
C ASP A 8 12.24 -17.07 -6.26
N GLU A 9 11.43 -16.22 -5.63
CA GLU A 9 10.01 -16.45 -5.39
C GLU A 9 9.32 -16.40 -6.75
N THR A 10 9.12 -17.57 -7.37
CA THR A 10 8.39 -17.69 -8.63
C THR A 10 7.03 -17.04 -8.45
N ALA A 11 6.88 -15.83 -8.98
CA ALA A 11 5.69 -15.02 -8.85
C ALA A 11 4.50 -15.81 -9.42
N SER A 12 3.64 -16.28 -8.53
CA SER A 12 2.36 -16.85 -8.95
C SER A 12 1.60 -15.81 -9.77
N PRO A 13 0.89 -16.20 -10.84
CA PRO A 13 0.20 -15.25 -11.69
C PRO A 13 -0.78 -14.44 -10.83
N ALA A 14 -0.57 -13.12 -10.77
CA ALA A 14 -1.40 -12.22 -9.98
C ALA A 14 -2.80 -12.15 -10.57
N PHE A 15 -3.82 -12.40 -9.76
CA PHE A 15 -5.23 -12.44 -10.22
C PHE A 15 -5.76 -11.09 -10.68
N ASN A 16 -5.15 -9.98 -10.24
CA ASN A 16 -5.64 -8.62 -10.43
C ASN A 16 -4.56 -7.67 -10.96
N ALA A 17 -3.66 -8.16 -11.81
CA ALA A 17 -2.55 -7.37 -12.34
C ALA A 17 -2.98 -6.11 -13.11
N ASP A 18 -4.23 -6.07 -13.59
CA ASP A 18 -4.83 -4.96 -14.33
C ASP A 18 -5.50 -3.89 -13.44
N VAL A 19 -5.65 -4.15 -12.13
CA VAL A 19 -6.37 -3.28 -11.20
C VAL A 19 -5.38 -2.58 -10.28
N PRO A 20 -5.30 -1.24 -10.29
CA PRO A 20 -4.39 -0.50 -9.42
C PRO A 20 -4.76 -0.69 -7.94
N ASN A 21 -3.75 -0.87 -7.09
CA ASN A 21 -3.87 -1.08 -5.64
C ASN A 21 -4.69 -2.33 -5.23
N ALA A 22 -4.85 -3.31 -6.12
CA ALA A 22 -5.48 -4.58 -5.80
C ALA A 22 -4.50 -5.56 -5.14
N ALA A 23 -5.00 -6.37 -4.20
CA ALA A 23 -4.24 -7.48 -3.64
C ALA A 23 -4.03 -8.56 -4.73
N PRO A 24 -2.79 -9.03 -4.98
CA PRO A 24 -2.50 -9.93 -6.09
C PRO A 24 -2.87 -11.40 -5.84
N ASP A 25 -3.04 -11.78 -4.56
CA ASP A 25 -3.17 -13.15 -4.07
C ASP A 25 -4.60 -13.71 -4.11
N ARG A 26 -5.61 -12.84 -4.26
CA ARG A 26 -7.02 -13.24 -4.20
C ARG A 26 -7.83 -12.65 -5.35
N PRO A 27 -8.66 -13.45 -6.06
CA PRO A 27 -9.52 -12.90 -7.10
C PRO A 27 -10.54 -11.92 -6.53
N LEU A 28 -10.71 -10.78 -7.20
CA LEU A 28 -11.72 -9.78 -6.87
C LEU A 28 -13.09 -10.14 -7.44
N THR A 29 -14.15 -9.76 -6.73
CA THR A 29 -15.51 -9.72 -7.29
C THR A 29 -15.64 -8.57 -8.28
N ASP A 30 -16.61 -8.64 -9.19
CA ASP A 30 -16.87 -7.57 -10.17
C ASP A 30 -17.13 -6.21 -9.51
N ALA A 31 -17.86 -6.22 -8.38
CA ALA A 31 -18.14 -5.02 -7.61
C ALA A 31 -16.85 -4.42 -7.01
N ALA A 32 -15.96 -5.26 -6.47
CA ALA A 32 -14.68 -4.81 -5.91
C ALA A 32 -13.75 -4.26 -7.00
N ARG A 33 -13.71 -4.92 -8.17
CA ARG A 33 -12.94 -4.44 -9.33
C ARG A 33 -13.40 -3.05 -9.77
N ARG A 34 -14.72 -2.85 -9.93
CA ARG A 34 -15.29 -1.54 -10.31
C ARG A 34 -14.96 -0.46 -9.29
N ALA A 35 -15.12 -0.74 -7.99
CA ALA A 35 -14.83 0.21 -6.93
C ALA A 35 -13.36 0.67 -6.94
N LEU A 36 -12.42 -0.26 -7.16
CA LEU A 36 -10.99 0.07 -7.22
C LEU A 36 -10.62 0.91 -8.45
N LEU A 37 -11.20 0.59 -9.61
CA LEU A 37 -11.01 1.37 -10.83
C LEU A 37 -11.55 2.80 -10.69
N GLU A 38 -12.77 2.97 -10.19
CA GLU A 38 -13.37 4.28 -9.95
C GLU A 38 -12.57 5.09 -8.91
N ALA A 39 -12.07 4.45 -7.85
CA ALA A 39 -11.20 5.09 -6.88
C ALA A 39 -9.85 5.52 -7.50
N ALA A 40 -9.31 4.75 -8.44
CA ALA A 40 -8.11 5.12 -9.16
C ALA A 40 -8.34 6.29 -10.11
N GLU A 41 -9.48 6.33 -10.81
CA GLU A 41 -9.90 7.46 -11.64
C GLU A 41 -10.03 8.74 -10.80
N ARG A 42 -10.65 8.67 -9.61
CA ARG A 42 -10.73 9.81 -8.68
C ARG A 42 -9.35 10.33 -8.28
N ARG A 43 -8.44 9.44 -7.86
CA ARG A 43 -7.07 9.83 -7.47
C ARG A 43 -6.29 10.45 -8.64
N ALA A 44 -6.45 9.90 -9.85
CA ALA A 44 -5.83 10.45 -11.04
C ALA A 44 -6.36 11.84 -11.39
N ALA A 45 -7.64 12.12 -11.11
CA ALA A 45 -8.28 13.42 -11.33
C ALA A 45 -7.96 14.47 -10.24
N GLU A 46 -7.85 14.04 -8.98
CA GLU A 46 -7.52 14.91 -7.84
C GLU A 46 -6.04 15.32 -7.82
N GLY A 47 -5.17 14.50 -8.44
CA GLY A 47 -3.73 14.76 -8.52
C GLY A 47 -3.01 14.50 -7.18
N GLU A 48 -1.67 14.38 -7.24
CA GLU A 48 -0.88 14.30 -6.02
C GLU A 48 -0.83 15.67 -5.36
N THR A 49 -1.26 15.74 -4.10
CA THR A 49 -1.05 16.96 -3.30
C THR A 49 0.42 16.99 -2.89
N GLU A 50 1.17 17.97 -3.38
CA GLU A 50 2.56 18.21 -2.97
C GLU A 50 2.60 18.67 -1.51
N LEU A 51 2.70 17.70 -0.60
CA LEU A 51 2.97 17.94 0.81
C LEU A 51 4.49 17.94 1.04
N PRO A 52 5.02 18.80 1.92
CA PRO A 52 6.44 18.77 2.25
C PRO A 52 6.82 17.40 2.81
N THR A 53 7.98 16.88 2.40
CA THR A 53 8.50 15.61 2.89
C THR A 53 8.72 15.66 4.39
N GLU A 54 8.19 14.68 5.10
CA GLU A 54 8.37 14.55 6.54
C GLU A 54 9.72 13.89 6.84
N HIS A 55 10.52 14.52 7.70
CA HIS A 55 11.84 14.01 8.10
C HIS A 55 11.80 13.53 9.55
N GLY A 56 12.41 12.38 9.82
CA GLY A 56 12.50 11.82 11.18
C GLY A 56 11.25 11.08 11.68
N GLY A 57 10.17 11.06 10.89
CA GLY A 57 8.95 10.29 11.18
C GLY A 57 8.95 8.88 10.60
N PRO A 58 7.95 8.05 10.95
CA PRO A 58 7.75 6.75 10.31
C PRO A 58 7.46 6.90 8.81
N ARG A 59 7.72 5.85 8.02
CA ARG A 59 7.39 5.87 6.59
C ARG A 59 5.88 6.02 6.42
N GLY A 60 5.47 7.04 5.68
CA GLY A 60 4.07 7.36 5.43
C GLY A 60 3.64 8.63 6.16
N PRO A 61 2.35 8.99 6.08
CA PRO A 61 1.81 10.14 6.78
C PRO A 61 2.07 10.06 8.28
N GLU A 62 2.49 11.18 8.87
CA GLU A 62 2.83 11.26 10.28
C GLU A 62 1.63 10.86 11.20
N PRO A 63 1.85 9.96 12.17
CA PRO A 63 0.82 9.45 13.09
C PRO A 63 0.02 10.53 13.82
N THR A 64 0.63 11.63 14.26
CA THR A 64 -0.07 12.72 14.95
C THR A 64 -1.11 13.40 14.05
N ARG A 65 -0.92 13.39 12.72
CA ARG A 65 -1.92 13.93 11.77
C ARG A 65 -3.16 13.04 11.62
N TYR A 66 -3.04 11.73 11.82
CA TYR A 66 -4.11 10.77 11.51
C TYR A 66 -4.58 9.92 12.71
N GLY A 67 -3.96 10.11 13.88
CA GLY A 67 -4.29 9.38 15.10
C GLY A 67 -3.80 7.92 15.12
N ASP A 68 -3.00 7.50 14.14
CA ASP A 68 -2.52 6.11 14.00
C ASP A 68 -1.17 5.93 14.70
N TRP A 69 -1.20 5.87 16.03
CA TRP A 69 -0.03 5.58 16.87
C TRP A 69 0.25 4.08 16.98
N GLU A 70 -0.48 3.24 16.24
CA GLU A 70 -0.40 1.80 16.36
C GLU A 70 0.53 1.19 15.32
N LYS A 71 1.52 0.44 15.79
CA LYS A 71 2.31 -0.45 14.93
C LYS A 71 2.11 -1.88 15.37
N LYS A 72 1.42 -2.68 14.54
CA LYS A 72 1.04 -4.07 14.85
C LYS A 72 0.17 -4.19 16.12
N GLY A 73 -0.73 -3.23 16.35
CA GLY A 73 -1.65 -3.23 17.52
C GLY A 73 -0.98 -2.84 18.84
N LEU A 74 0.21 -2.25 18.79
CA LEU A 74 0.91 -1.68 19.93
C LEU A 74 0.99 -0.17 19.73
N ALA A 75 0.52 0.60 20.71
CA ALA A 75 0.76 2.03 20.76
C ALA A 75 2.28 2.24 20.93
N VAL A 76 2.91 2.91 19.97
CA VAL A 76 4.35 3.21 19.97
C VAL A 76 4.52 4.71 20.05
N ASP A 77 5.24 5.16 21.08
CA ASP A 77 5.69 6.54 21.26
C ASP A 77 7.23 6.53 21.23
N PHE A 78 7.80 7.46 20.44
CA PHE A 78 9.23 7.68 20.09
C PHE A 78 10.06 6.50 19.53
#